data_AF-A0A960L4M0-F1
#
_entry.id   AF-A0A960L4M0-F1
#
_cell.length_a   1.000
_cell.length_b   1.000
_cell.length_c   1.000
_cell.angle_alpha   90.00
_cell.angle_beta   90.00
_cell.angle_gamma   90.00
#
_symmetry.space_group_name_H-M   'P 1'
#
loop_
_entity.id
_entity.type
_entity.pdbx_description
1 polymer ?
#
loop_
_entity_poly.entity_id
_entity_poly.type
_entity_poly.pdbx_seq_one_letter_code
_entity_poly.pdbx_strand_id
1 'polypeptide(L)'
;MSRISGSATLTTTNPVIADSGGFAQTTVIASTGGGAITVTASTPGSQTNAVTSLFARRLNVIVAGALTVVSVTNQTSAPGGQVPLILMAGFPGVPSWNSPFGMVCTDPAHFLTVVFEDGSGVFGGVSLSGQGGTGTPGLTRVYNLQPGLLSGLQMKFTGIGIDPIDGLFALNCEVEQY
;
A
#
# COMPACT_ATOMS: atom_id res chain seq x y z
N MET A 1 -8.62 -21.04 -17.86
CA MET A 1 -9.45 -19.91 -17.42
C MET A 1 -8.85 -19.36 -16.14
N SER A 2 -8.67 -18.04 -16.07
CA SER A 2 -8.17 -17.36 -14.88
C SER A 2 -9.25 -16.43 -14.33
N ARG A 3 -9.54 -16.53 -13.03
CA ARG A 3 -10.50 -15.67 -12.34
C ARG A 3 -9.81 -14.90 -11.22
N ILE A 4 -10.21 -13.64 -11.04
CA ILE A 4 -9.87 -12.84 -9.87
C ILE A 4 -11.03 -12.80 -8.88
N SER A 5 -10.70 -12.85 -7.60
CA SER A 5 -11.53 -12.34 -6.51
C SER A 5 -10.79 -11.18 -5.84
N GLY A 6 -11.50 -10.13 -5.45
CA GLY A 6 -10.92 -8.92 -4.85
C GLY A 6 -10.80 -7.74 -5.81
N SER A 7 -10.17 -6.67 -5.33
CA SER A 7 -10.05 -5.38 -6.03
C SER A 7 -8.89 -5.40 -7.04
N ALA A 8 -9.07 -6.11 -8.14
CA ALA A 8 -8.09 -6.16 -9.22
C ALA A 8 -8.72 -6.55 -10.57
N THR A 9 -7.97 -6.26 -11.64
CA THR A 9 -8.37 -6.54 -13.01
C THR A 9 -7.32 -7.42 -13.70
N LEU A 10 -7.79 -8.45 -14.40
CA LEU A 10 -6.97 -9.26 -15.32
C LEU A 10 -6.77 -8.45 -16.61
N THR A 11 -5.53 -8.30 -17.07
CA THR A 11 -5.25 -7.57 -18.32
C THR A 11 -5.34 -8.45 -19.57
N THR A 12 -5.31 -9.77 -19.40
CA THR A 12 -5.39 -10.72 -20.50
C THR A 12 -6.82 -11.14 -20.78
N THR A 13 -7.19 -11.25 -22.05
CA THR A 13 -8.45 -11.85 -22.49
C THR A 13 -8.54 -13.29 -21.98
N ASN A 14 -9.66 -13.66 -21.36
CA ASN A 14 -9.92 -15.05 -21.00
C ASN A 14 -10.48 -15.82 -22.20
N PRO A 15 -10.01 -17.04 -22.48
CA PRO A 15 -9.02 -17.81 -21.71
C PRO A 15 -7.57 -17.36 -21.99
N VAL A 16 -6.74 -17.40 -20.94
CA VAL A 16 -5.28 -17.28 -21.08
C VAL A 16 -4.76 -18.49 -21.89
N ILE A 17 -4.07 -18.22 -22.99
CA ILE A 17 -3.52 -19.25 -23.89
C ILE A 17 -2.10 -19.60 -23.43
N ALA A 18 -1.80 -20.90 -23.34
CA ALA A 18 -0.46 -21.37 -22.99
C ALA A 18 0.50 -21.24 -24.19
N ASP A 19 1.78 -20.99 -23.90
CA ASP A 19 2.85 -20.99 -24.90
C ASP A 19 3.23 -22.41 -25.36
N SER A 20 4.21 -22.49 -26.26
CA SER A 20 4.73 -23.76 -26.78
C SER A 20 5.42 -24.65 -25.74
N GLY A 21 5.77 -24.10 -24.56
CA GLY A 21 6.27 -24.84 -23.41
C GLY A 21 5.18 -25.30 -22.45
N GLY A 22 3.91 -24.97 -22.71
CA GLY A 22 2.78 -25.28 -21.84
C GLY A 22 2.60 -24.32 -20.67
N PHE A 23 3.29 -23.17 -20.67
CA PHE A 23 3.15 -22.15 -19.62
C PHE A 23 2.09 -21.12 -20.01
N ALA A 24 1.23 -20.75 -19.07
CA ALA A 24 0.24 -19.69 -19.24
C ALA A 24 0.60 -18.53 -18.31
N GLN A 25 0.73 -17.32 -18.88
CA GLN A 25 1.04 -16.11 -18.13
C GLN A 25 -0.12 -15.13 -18.20
N THR A 26 -0.41 -14.47 -17.08
CA THR A 26 -1.36 -13.36 -17.02
C THR A 26 -0.82 -12.27 -16.12
N THR A 27 -1.25 -11.03 -16.38
CA THR A 27 -0.94 -9.89 -15.53
C THR A 27 -2.21 -9.45 -14.83
N VAL A 28 -2.07 -9.20 -13.53
CA VAL A 28 -3.13 -8.68 -12.67
C VAL A 28 -2.72 -7.31 -12.20
N ILE A 29 -3.60 -6.33 -12.41
CA ILE A 29 -3.41 -4.96 -11.93
C ILE A 29 -4.35 -4.75 -10.75
N ALA A 30 -3.78 -4.44 -9.58
CA ALA A 30 -4.56 -4.02 -8.43
C ALA A 30 -5.35 -2.76 -8.79
N SER A 31 -6.65 -2.74 -8.47
CA SER A 31 -7.51 -1.58 -8.71
C SER A 31 -7.52 -0.65 -7.49
N THR A 32 -8.36 0.38 -7.49
CA THR A 32 -8.35 1.40 -6.43
C THR A 32 -8.77 0.87 -5.07
N GLY A 33 -9.53 -0.22 -4.95
CA GLY A 33 -9.83 -0.83 -3.65
C GLY A 33 -8.62 -1.57 -3.07
N GLY A 34 -8.39 -1.45 -1.76
CA GLY A 34 -7.43 -2.31 -1.04
C GLY A 34 -8.03 -3.68 -0.72
N GLY A 35 -7.20 -4.58 -0.17
CA GLY A 35 -7.62 -5.87 0.39
C GLY A 35 -7.10 -7.09 -0.37
N ALA A 36 -7.67 -8.25 -0.04
CA ALA A 36 -7.23 -9.53 -0.57
C ALA A 36 -7.50 -9.59 -2.08
N ILE A 37 -6.47 -9.91 -2.86
CA ILE A 37 -6.66 -10.35 -4.23
C ILE A 37 -6.32 -11.84 -4.28
N THR A 38 -7.16 -12.62 -4.92
CA THR A 38 -6.90 -14.05 -5.14
C THR A 38 -7.07 -14.35 -6.60
N VAL A 39 -6.03 -14.91 -7.21
CA VAL A 39 -6.04 -15.39 -8.59
C VAL A 39 -6.24 -16.89 -8.56
N THR A 40 -7.28 -17.34 -9.24
CA THR A 40 -7.56 -18.77 -9.44
C THR A 40 -7.34 -19.09 -10.91
N ALA A 41 -6.40 -19.98 -11.20
CA ALA A 41 -6.16 -20.53 -12.54
C ALA A 41 -6.68 -21.97 -12.61
N SER A 42 -7.54 -22.23 -13.59
CA SER A 42 -8.16 -23.53 -13.84
C SER A 42 -7.94 -23.96 -15.29
N THR A 43 -7.56 -25.20 -15.53
CA THR A 43 -7.41 -25.78 -16.88
C THR A 43 -8.52 -26.81 -17.11
N PRO A 44 -9.15 -26.85 -18.30
CA PRO A 44 -10.15 -27.87 -18.60
C PRO A 44 -9.62 -29.29 -18.35
N GLY A 45 -10.38 -30.11 -17.63
CA GLY A 45 -9.98 -31.47 -17.26
C GLY A 45 -9.06 -31.58 -16.03
N SER A 46 -8.59 -30.47 -15.46
CA SER A 46 -7.87 -30.50 -14.18
C SER A 46 -8.84 -30.71 -13.00
N GLN A 47 -8.46 -31.57 -12.06
CA GLN A 47 -9.21 -31.77 -10.81
C GLN A 47 -8.87 -30.73 -9.73
N THR A 48 -7.78 -29.99 -9.91
CA THR A 48 -7.27 -29.00 -8.97
C THR A 48 -6.98 -27.68 -9.66
N ASN A 49 -7.39 -26.57 -9.04
CA ASN A 49 -7.07 -25.23 -9.48
C ASN A 49 -5.78 -24.75 -8.80
N ALA A 50 -4.96 -23.99 -9.52
CA ALA A 50 -3.90 -23.22 -8.90
C ALA A 50 -4.49 -21.95 -8.31
N VAL A 51 -4.21 -21.69 -7.03
CA VAL A 51 -4.69 -20.51 -6.31
C VAL A 51 -3.49 -19.75 -5.78
N THR A 52 -3.39 -18.48 -6.15
CA THR A 52 -2.33 -17.57 -5.71
C THR A 52 -2.95 -16.34 -5.08
N SER A 53 -2.51 -16.00 -3.87
CA SER A 53 -2.86 -14.74 -3.22
C SER A 53 -1.96 -13.62 -3.73
N LEU A 54 -2.56 -12.52 -4.16
CA LEU A 54 -1.91 -11.24 -4.41
C LEU A 54 -2.46 -10.28 -3.35
N PHE A 55 -1.64 -9.54 -2.63
CA PHE A 55 -2.16 -8.63 -1.61
C PHE A 55 -2.23 -7.20 -2.15
N ALA A 56 -3.42 -6.60 -2.23
CA ALA A 56 -3.53 -5.15 -2.44
C ALA A 56 -3.46 -4.44 -1.09
N ARG A 57 -2.32 -3.82 -0.83
CA ARG A 57 -2.14 -2.95 0.33
C ARG A 57 -2.55 -1.53 -0.05
N ARG A 58 -3.30 -0.85 0.81
CA ARG A 58 -3.82 0.50 0.55
C ARG A 58 -3.73 1.39 1.78
N LEU A 59 -3.17 2.57 1.59
CA LEU A 59 -3.33 3.74 2.42
C LEU A 59 -4.58 4.49 2.00
N ASN A 60 -5.37 4.96 2.97
CA ASN A 60 -6.50 5.84 2.78
C ASN A 60 -6.43 6.94 3.84
N VAL A 61 -6.51 8.20 3.41
CA VAL A 61 -6.43 9.36 4.29
C VAL A 61 -7.73 10.14 4.17
N ILE A 62 -8.27 10.60 5.28
CA ILE A 62 -9.45 11.45 5.33
C ILE A 62 -9.11 12.67 6.16
N VAL A 63 -9.37 13.85 5.61
CA VAL A 63 -9.17 15.13 6.29
C VAL A 63 -10.51 15.76 6.61
N ALA A 64 -10.68 16.20 7.86
CA ALA A 64 -11.88 16.88 8.34
C ALA A 64 -11.49 18.03 9.27
N GLY A 65 -11.29 19.22 8.70
CA GLY A 65 -10.84 20.39 9.43
C GLY A 65 -9.46 20.18 10.04
N ALA A 66 -9.38 20.13 11.36
CA ALA A 66 -8.13 19.89 12.10
C ALA A 66 -7.80 18.39 12.29
N LEU A 67 -8.66 17.48 11.82
CA LEU A 67 -8.49 16.05 11.97
C LEU A 67 -7.94 15.41 10.69
N THR A 68 -6.90 14.61 10.84
CA THR A 68 -6.42 13.71 9.79
C THR A 68 -6.58 12.27 10.26
N VAL A 69 -7.41 11.50 9.56
CA VAL A 69 -7.57 10.08 9.80
C VAL A 69 -6.79 9.32 8.75
N VAL A 70 -5.82 8.52 9.18
CA VAL A 70 -5.04 7.65 8.31
C VAL A 70 -5.43 6.21 8.58
N SER A 71 -5.78 5.49 7.52
CA SER A 71 -6.20 4.10 7.57
C SER A 71 -5.37 3.28 6.58
N VAL A 72 -4.88 2.12 7.02
CA VAL A 72 -4.12 1.20 6.18
C VAL A 72 -4.82 -0.15 6.12
N THR A 73 -5.30 -0.47 4.93
CA THR A 73 -5.66 -1.83 4.58
C THR A 73 -4.38 -2.55 4.22
N ASN A 74 -3.87 -3.33 5.17
CA ASN A 74 -2.68 -4.15 4.96
C ASN A 74 -3.05 -5.62 5.09
N GLN A 75 -2.65 -6.42 4.11
CA GLN A 75 -2.87 -7.85 4.12
C GLN A 75 -1.56 -8.56 3.85
N THR A 76 -1.31 -9.61 4.65
CA THR A 76 -0.11 -10.43 4.60
C THR A 76 -0.47 -11.88 4.89
N SER A 77 0.30 -12.81 4.33
CA SER A 77 0.29 -14.23 4.72
C SER A 77 1.31 -14.54 5.83
N ALA A 78 2.06 -13.55 6.30
CA ALA A 78 3.05 -13.71 7.36
C ALA A 78 2.41 -14.22 8.66
N PRO A 79 3.02 -15.21 9.34
CA PRO A 79 2.61 -15.60 10.68
C PRO A 79 2.64 -14.41 11.64
N GLY A 80 1.54 -14.16 12.35
CA GLY A 80 1.39 -13.02 13.27
C GLY A 80 0.80 -11.75 12.63
N GLY A 81 0.66 -11.69 11.31
CA GLY A 81 -0.10 -10.66 10.60
C GLY A 81 0.46 -9.23 10.68
N GLN A 82 1.47 -8.97 11.49
CA GLN A 82 2.04 -7.63 11.70
C GLN A 82 3.11 -7.34 10.66
N VAL A 83 3.00 -6.18 10.01
CA VAL A 83 3.98 -5.70 9.03
C VAL A 83 4.47 -4.33 9.47
N PRO A 84 5.78 -4.16 9.73
CA PRO A 84 6.34 -2.84 9.97
C PRO A 84 6.01 -1.87 8.83
N LEU A 85 5.52 -0.69 9.17
CA LEU A 85 5.14 0.36 8.23
C LEU A 85 5.69 1.71 8.69
N ILE A 86 6.23 2.45 7.74
CA ILE A 86 6.60 3.85 7.88
C ILE A 86 5.59 4.66 7.07
N LEU A 87 4.88 5.57 7.73
CA LEU A 87 3.92 6.47 7.07
C LEU A 87 4.53 7.86 6.94
N MET A 88 4.36 8.46 5.76
CA MET A 88 4.95 9.73 5.40
C MET A 88 3.93 10.65 4.76
N ALA A 89 4.11 11.95 4.96
CA ALA A 89 3.43 12.98 4.17
C ALA A 89 4.43 14.00 3.64
N GLY A 90 4.25 14.39 2.39
CA GLY A 90 4.99 15.45 1.72
C GLY A 90 4.15 16.71 1.59
N PHE A 91 4.77 17.85 1.89
CA PHE A 91 4.20 19.17 1.58
C PHE A 91 4.16 19.43 0.06
N PRO A 92 3.42 20.46 -0.40
CA PRO A 92 3.44 20.87 -1.81
C PRO A 92 4.86 21.05 -2.35
N GLY A 93 5.10 20.53 -3.55
CA GLY A 93 6.39 20.65 -4.25
C GLY A 93 7.40 19.54 -3.96
N VAL A 94 7.12 18.63 -3.02
CA VAL A 94 7.99 17.47 -2.79
C VAL A 94 7.98 16.53 -4.01
N PRO A 95 9.16 16.14 -4.53
CA PRO A 95 9.24 15.16 -5.62
C PRO A 95 8.87 13.75 -5.15
N SER A 96 8.34 12.95 -6.07
CA SER A 96 8.20 11.51 -5.85
C SER A 96 9.56 10.82 -6.01
N TRP A 97 9.79 9.78 -5.23
CA TRP A 97 10.97 8.92 -5.34
C TRP A 97 10.63 7.62 -6.07
N ASN A 98 11.36 7.33 -7.14
CA ASN A 98 11.26 6.05 -7.85
C ASN A 98 12.16 5.02 -7.17
N SER A 99 11.59 4.21 -6.28
CA SER A 99 12.34 3.20 -5.53
C SER A 99 12.33 1.83 -6.23
N PRO A 100 13.25 0.91 -5.89
CA PRO A 100 13.24 -0.46 -6.41
C PRO A 100 11.96 -1.27 -6.09
N PHE A 101 11.17 -0.83 -5.13
CA PHE A 101 9.95 -1.50 -4.64
C PHE A 101 8.67 -0.71 -4.94
N GLY A 102 8.76 0.25 -5.87
CA GLY A 102 7.63 1.05 -6.36
C GLY A 102 7.83 2.55 -6.20
N MET A 103 6.92 3.33 -6.79
CA MET A 103 6.93 4.78 -6.61
C MET A 103 6.47 5.15 -5.20
N VAL A 104 7.29 5.94 -4.50
CA VAL A 104 6.95 6.57 -3.22
C VAL A 104 6.66 8.04 -3.52
N CYS A 105 5.46 8.53 -3.23
CA CYS A 105 5.05 9.87 -3.68
C CYS A 105 5.61 11.05 -2.90
N THR A 106 6.50 10.78 -1.96
CA THR A 106 7.27 11.78 -1.23
C THR A 106 8.68 11.21 -1.06
N ASP A 107 9.69 11.94 -1.51
CA ASP A 107 11.08 11.54 -1.30
C ASP A 107 11.39 11.54 0.20
N PRO A 108 11.72 10.38 0.81
CA PRO A 108 11.96 10.29 2.26
C PRO A 108 13.16 11.13 2.71
N ALA A 109 14.09 11.48 1.82
CA ALA A 109 15.25 12.31 2.13
C ALA A 109 14.97 13.81 1.98
N HIS A 110 13.80 14.20 1.45
CA HIS A 110 13.48 15.60 1.23
C HIS A 110 13.04 16.29 2.55
N PHE A 111 13.55 17.48 2.81
CA PHE A 111 13.32 18.21 4.08
C PHE A 111 11.86 18.59 4.35
N LEU A 112 11.02 18.59 3.30
CA LEU A 112 9.57 18.80 3.37
C LEU A 112 8.76 17.49 3.44
N THR A 113 9.43 16.36 3.64
CA THR A 113 8.78 15.09 3.96
C THR A 113 8.76 14.92 5.48
N VAL A 114 7.58 14.66 6.03
CA VAL A 114 7.40 14.37 7.44
C VAL A 114 7.02 12.90 7.61
N VAL A 115 7.67 12.23 8.54
CA VAL A 115 7.36 10.84 8.95
C VAL A 115 6.45 10.91 10.18
N PHE A 116 5.32 10.20 10.16
CA PHE A 116 4.32 10.24 11.25
C PHE A 116 4.23 8.94 12.05
N GLU A 117 4.60 7.81 11.44
CA GLU A 117 4.79 6.52 12.11
C GLU A 117 6.21 6.04 11.85
N ASP A 118 7.02 5.91 12.91
CA ASP A 118 8.36 5.32 12.90
C ASP A 118 8.31 4.04 13.74
N GLY A 119 8.60 2.90 13.12
CA GLY A 119 9.03 1.70 13.83
C GLY A 119 10.43 1.92 14.39
N SER A 120 10.52 2.64 15.52
CA SER A 120 11.75 2.92 16.27
C SER A 120 13.06 2.95 15.44
N GLY A 121 13.40 4.11 14.88
CA GLY A 121 14.79 4.58 14.89
C GLY A 121 15.65 4.36 13.65
N VAL A 122 15.12 4.38 12.42
CA VAL A 122 15.98 4.33 11.20
C VAL A 122 16.15 5.69 10.50
N PHE A 123 15.24 6.65 10.65
CA PHE A 123 15.27 7.91 9.85
C PHE A 123 15.27 9.23 10.64
N GLY A 124 15.55 9.21 11.95
CA GLY A 124 15.68 10.46 12.73
C GLY A 124 14.40 11.32 12.79
N GLY A 125 13.24 10.74 12.49
CA GLY A 125 11.95 11.43 12.49
C GLY A 125 11.30 11.48 13.86
N VAL A 126 10.48 12.51 14.08
CA VAL A 126 9.60 12.61 15.26
C VAL A 126 8.40 11.70 15.04
N SER A 127 8.30 10.59 15.78
CA SER A 127 7.04 9.84 15.86
C SER A 127 6.01 10.69 16.61
N LEU A 128 4.93 11.08 15.94
CA LEU A 128 3.83 11.80 16.58
C LEU A 128 2.93 10.88 17.43
N SER A 129 2.97 9.56 17.19
CA SER A 129 2.10 8.57 17.84
C SER A 129 2.72 7.93 19.09
N GLY A 130 4.05 7.84 19.17
CA GLY A 130 4.79 7.25 20.29
C GLY A 130 4.61 5.73 20.47
N GLN A 131 3.96 5.03 19.53
CA GLN A 131 3.57 3.62 19.68
C GLN A 131 4.38 2.61 18.84
N GLY A 132 5.37 3.07 18.08
CA GLY A 132 6.15 2.22 17.18
C GLY A 132 5.35 1.77 15.96
N GLY A 133 5.93 1.96 14.78
CA GLY A 133 5.36 1.66 13.46
C GLY A 133 5.14 0.17 13.12
N THR A 134 4.54 -0.60 14.03
CA THR A 134 3.97 -1.90 13.67
C THR A 134 2.60 -1.67 13.03
N GLY A 135 2.56 -1.77 11.70
CA GLY A 135 1.34 -1.79 10.91
C GLY A 135 0.58 -3.08 11.12
N THR A 136 -0.26 -3.12 12.16
CA THR A 136 -1.28 -4.16 12.28
C THR A 136 -2.22 -4.10 11.07
N PRO A 137 -2.72 -5.23 10.55
CA PRO A 137 -3.76 -5.24 9.54
C PRO A 137 -4.95 -4.37 9.99
N GLY A 138 -5.34 -3.40 9.18
CA GLY A 138 -6.42 -2.47 9.53
C GLY A 138 -6.01 -1.32 10.46
N LEU A 139 -4.73 -0.94 10.47
CA LEU A 139 -4.24 0.22 11.22
C LEU A 139 -5.08 1.46 10.92
N THR A 140 -5.71 2.03 11.94
CA THR A 140 -6.35 3.36 11.87
C THR A 140 -5.71 4.27 12.90
N ARG A 141 -5.41 5.50 12.49
CA ARG A 141 -4.78 6.55 13.29
C ARG A 141 -5.48 7.87 13.07
N VAL A 142 -5.60 8.66 14.13
CA VAL A 142 -6.19 9.99 14.09
C VAL A 142 -5.15 10.98 14.60
N TYR A 143 -4.84 11.98 13.80
CA TYR A 143 -3.95 13.07 14.15
C TYR A 143 -4.75 14.35 14.31
N ASN A 144 -4.60 14.99 15.46
CA ASN A 144 -5.18 16.31 15.72
C ASN A 144 -4.13 17.36 15.41
N LEU A 145 -4.36 18.13 14.35
CA LEU A 145 -3.51 19.24 13.97
C LEU A 145 -4.00 20.53 14.61
N GLN A 146 -3.12 21.52 14.72
CA GLN A 146 -3.56 22.85 15.09
C GLN A 146 -4.47 23.41 13.99
N PRO A 147 -5.63 24.01 14.32
CA PRO A 147 -6.51 24.60 13.32
C PRO A 147 -5.78 25.60 12.43
N GLY A 148 -5.96 25.48 11.12
CA GLY A 148 -5.34 26.37 10.13
C GLY A 148 -3.89 26.05 9.76
N LEU A 149 -3.21 25.14 10.47
CA LEU A 149 -1.78 24.85 10.27
C LEU A 149 -1.45 24.44 8.83
N LEU A 150 -2.30 23.60 8.22
CA LEU A 150 -2.11 23.10 6.86
C LEU A 150 -3.14 23.66 5.87
N SER A 151 -3.94 24.66 6.27
CA SER A 151 -5.05 25.17 5.46
C SER A 151 -4.57 25.65 4.09
N GLY A 152 -5.22 25.17 3.03
CA GLY A 152 -4.88 25.50 1.65
C GLY A 152 -3.72 24.69 1.06
N LEU A 153 -3.10 23.78 1.83
CA LEU A 153 -2.01 22.93 1.35
C LEU A 153 -2.56 21.60 0.81
N GLN A 154 -2.12 21.24 -0.40
CA GLN A 154 -2.30 19.89 -0.93
C GLN A 154 -1.16 19.00 -0.45
N MET A 155 -1.48 18.05 0.42
CA MET A 155 -0.52 17.15 1.02
C MET A 155 -0.57 15.79 0.30
N LYS A 156 0.59 15.17 0.11
CA LYS A 156 0.69 13.80 -0.43
C LYS A 156 1.04 12.83 0.69
N PHE A 157 0.36 11.71 0.77
CA PHE A 157 0.58 10.67 1.77
C PHE A 157 0.96 9.36 1.09
N THR A 158 1.87 8.64 1.72
CA THR A 158 2.29 7.31 1.27
C THR A 158 2.87 6.54 2.45
N GLY A 159 3.25 5.28 2.22
CA GLY A 159 3.95 4.50 3.21
C GLY A 159 4.85 3.46 2.57
N ILE A 160 5.86 3.04 3.33
CA ILE A 160 6.76 1.95 2.98
C ILE A 160 6.62 0.89 4.05
N GLY A 161 6.52 -0.37 3.65
CA GLY A 161 6.48 -1.49 4.58
C GLY A 161 7.48 -2.57 4.26
N ILE A 162 7.70 -3.44 5.24
CA ILE A 162 8.55 -4.61 5.12
C ILE A 162 7.72 -5.83 5.50
N ASP A 163 7.24 -6.56 4.50
CA ASP A 163 6.58 -7.82 4.70
C ASP A 163 7.64 -8.93 4.82
N PRO A 164 7.58 -9.83 5.82
CA PRO A 164 8.58 -10.88 5.97
C PRO A 164 8.50 -11.95 4.88
N ILE A 165 7.40 -12.01 4.10
CA ILE A 165 7.23 -12.90 2.95
C ILE A 165 7.50 -12.15 1.65
N ASP A 166 6.89 -10.97 1.46
CA ASP A 166 6.96 -10.23 0.18
C ASP A 166 8.13 -9.24 0.09
N GLY A 167 8.83 -8.96 1.19
CA GLY A 167 9.91 -7.99 1.27
C GLY A 167 9.42 -6.54 1.36
N LEU A 168 10.25 -5.60 0.87
CA LEU A 168 9.91 -4.18 0.86
C LEU A 168 8.81 -3.87 -0.15
N PHE A 169 7.86 -3.02 0.22
CA PHE A 169 6.82 -2.53 -0.66
C PHE A 169 6.47 -1.06 -0.39
N ALA A 170 5.97 -0.37 -1.41
CA ALA A 170 5.34 0.93 -1.27
C ALA A 170 3.81 0.81 -1.27
N LEU A 171 3.13 1.65 -0.49
CA LEU A 171 1.69 1.85 -0.56
C LEU A 171 1.33 2.84 -1.69
N ASN A 172 0.04 2.94 -2.00
CA ASN A 172 -0.46 3.96 -2.91
C ASN A 172 -0.19 5.38 -2.38
N CYS A 173 -0.41 6.33 -3.27
CA CYS A 173 -0.31 7.74 -2.98
C CYS A 173 -1.70 8.32 -2.80
N GLU A 174 -1.99 8.78 -1.59
CA GLU A 174 -3.21 9.54 -1.30
C GLU A 174 -2.87 11.02 -1.33
N VAL A 175 -3.75 11.83 -1.91
CA VAL A 175 -3.54 13.28 -2.04
C VAL A 175 -4.75 13.98 -1.44
N GLU A 176 -4.51 14.73 -0.37
CA GLU A 176 -5.58 15.38 0.37
C GLU A 176 -5.38 16.89 0.41
N GLN A 177 -6.50 17.59 0.28
CA GLN A 177 -6.56 19.04 0.43
C GLN A 177 -6.94 19.38 1.87
N TYR A 178 -6.10 20.17 2.52
CA TYR A 178 -6.37 20.78 3.83
C TYR A 178 -6.93 22.20 3.69
#